data_AF-A0A376KTH3-F1
#
_entry.id   AF-A0A376KTH3-F1
#
_cell.length_a   1.000
_cell.length_b   1.000
_cell.length_c   1.000
_cell.angle_alpha   90.00
_cell.angle_beta   90.00
_cell.angle_gamma   90.00
#
_symmetry.space_group_name_H-M   'P 1'
#
loop_
_entity.id
_entity.type
_entity.pdbx_description
1 polymer ?
#
loop_
_entity_poly.entity_id
_entity_poly.type
_entity_poly.pdbx_seq_one_letter_code
_entity_poly.pdbx_strand_id
1 'polypeptide(L)'
;MPVGYGLGENNILFRKHNAPEIKKIMADWWEELVKESQRDQLSLAYVMWKNNKKLEFLDETCRNTNDYFEYQTHKKYTNRSVLEKFKDRFFILSRRIKYHRWCV
;
A
#
# COMPACT_ATOMS: atom_id res chain seq x y z
N MET A 1 -6.04 11.98 -9.80
CA MET A 1 -6.55 11.76 -8.44
C MET A 1 -7.24 13.04 -7.96
N PRO A 2 -8.37 12.97 -7.26
CA PRO A 2 -9.10 14.15 -6.79
C PRO A 2 -8.28 15.00 -5.81
N VAL A 3 -8.36 16.33 -5.92
CA VAL A 3 -7.65 17.26 -5.04
C VAL A 3 -8.16 17.11 -3.59
N GLY A 4 -7.24 17.01 -2.64
CA GLY A 4 -7.56 16.92 -1.20
C GLY A 4 -7.75 15.51 -0.63
N TYR A 5 -7.64 14.46 -1.46
CA TYR A 5 -7.80 13.06 -1.00
C TYR A 5 -6.48 12.35 -0.71
N GLY A 6 -5.34 12.96 -1.05
CA GLY A 6 -4.00 12.45 -0.78
C GLY A 6 -3.75 11.06 -1.37
N LEU A 7 -2.60 10.47 -1.00
CA LEU A 7 -2.20 9.14 -1.46
C LEU A 7 -1.65 8.35 -0.28
N GLY A 8 -2.46 7.43 0.26
CA GLY A 8 -2.08 6.57 1.37
C GLY A 8 -1.60 5.20 0.89
N GLU A 9 -0.68 4.58 1.63
CA GLU A 9 -0.28 3.19 1.37
C GLU A 9 -1.37 2.18 1.71
N ASN A 10 -2.35 2.59 2.54
CA ASN A 10 -3.51 1.79 2.93
C ASN A 10 -3.18 0.46 3.65
N ASN A 11 -1.95 0.30 4.13
CA ASN A 11 -1.50 -0.86 4.92
C ASN A 11 -2.35 -1.08 6.19
N ILE A 12 -2.82 0.02 6.81
CA ILE A 12 -3.69 0.01 7.98
C ILE A 12 -4.86 0.94 7.71
N LEU A 13 -6.07 0.46 7.95
CA LEU A 13 -7.30 1.21 7.75
C LEU A 13 -8.20 1.10 8.98
N PHE A 14 -8.38 2.21 9.69
CA PHE A 14 -9.42 2.32 10.71
C PHE A 14 -10.73 2.78 10.08
N ARG A 15 -11.80 2.03 10.36
CA ARG A 15 -13.12 2.32 9.80
C ARG A 15 -14.23 1.81 10.71
N LYS A 16 -15.35 2.54 10.74
CA LYS A 16 -16.57 2.08 11.42
C LYS A 16 -17.28 1.03 10.57
N HIS A 17 -16.76 -0.21 10.57
CA HIS A 17 -17.16 -1.28 9.66
C HIS A 17 -18.67 -1.52 9.59
N ASN A 18 -19.39 -1.38 10.71
CA ASN A 18 -20.81 -1.66 10.79
C ASN A 18 -21.72 -0.52 10.26
N ALA A 19 -21.16 0.65 9.97
CA ALA A 19 -21.92 1.74 9.38
C ALA A 19 -22.30 1.37 7.92
N PRO A 20 -23.59 1.42 7.53
CA PRO A 20 -24.05 1.01 6.20
C PRO A 20 -23.30 1.71 5.05
N GLU A 21 -23.00 2.99 5.21
CA GLU A 21 -22.26 3.79 4.23
C GLU A 21 -20.82 3.30 4.05
N ILE A 22 -20.17 2.85 5.13
CA ILE A 22 -18.81 2.31 5.06
C ILE A 22 -18.82 0.94 4.41
N LYS A 23 -19.83 0.10 4.68
CA LYS A 23 -19.98 -1.20 4.01
C LYS A 23 -20.11 -1.04 2.50
N LYS A 24 -20.95 -0.09 2.06
CA LYS A 24 -21.11 0.25 0.65
C LYS A 24 -19.77 0.69 0.03
N ILE A 25 -19.08 1.62 0.66
CA ILE A 25 -17.81 2.16 0.16
C ILE A 25 -16.74 1.06 0.02
N MET A 26 -16.70 0.08 0.93
CA MET A 26 -15.75 -1.03 0.79
C MET A 26 -16.12 -2.01 -0.32
N ALA A 27 -17.42 -2.21 -0.58
CA ALA A 27 -17.86 -2.98 -1.73
C ALA A 27 -17.49 -2.27 -3.03
N ASP A 28 -17.75 -0.97 -3.12
CA ASP A 28 -17.34 -0.12 -4.25
C ASP A 28 -15.82 -0.16 -4.45
N TRP A 29 -15.04 -0.11 -3.36
CA TRP A 29 -13.57 -0.19 -3.42
C TRP A 29 -13.07 -1.53 -3.93
N TRP A 30 -13.67 -2.63 -3.47
CA TRP A 30 -13.34 -3.95 -3.96
C TRP A 30 -13.64 -4.09 -5.45
N GLU A 31 -14.80 -3.60 -5.91
CA GLU A 31 -15.13 -3.61 -7.33
C GLU A 31 -14.15 -2.79 -8.17
N GLU A 32 -13.78 -1.60 -7.72
CA GLU A 32 -12.81 -0.72 -8.40
C GLU A 32 -11.42 -1.36 -8.50
N LEU A 33 -10.97 -2.00 -7.41
CA LEU A 33 -9.70 -2.70 -7.35
C LEU A 33 -9.65 -3.89 -8.32
N VAL A 34 -10.76 -4.61 -8.47
CA VAL A 34 -10.85 -5.76 -9.38
C VAL A 34 -10.95 -5.32 -10.84
N LYS A 35 -11.67 -4.24 -11.14
CA LYS A 35 -11.97 -3.81 -12.52
C LYS A 35 -10.87 -2.94 -13.13
N GLU A 36 -10.41 -1.93 -12.42
CA GLU A 36 -9.65 -0.81 -13.01
C GLU A 36 -8.24 -0.71 -12.43
N SER A 37 -8.14 -0.71 -11.10
CA SER A 37 -6.90 -0.35 -10.44
C SER A 37 -6.18 -1.58 -9.90
N GLN A 38 -5.04 -1.94 -10.51
CA GLN A 38 -4.13 -2.95 -9.96
C GLN A 38 -3.48 -2.53 -8.62
N ARG A 39 -3.76 -1.31 -8.12
CA ARG A 39 -3.23 -0.75 -6.87
C ARG A 39 -4.32 -0.17 -5.98
N ASP A 40 -4.34 -0.62 -4.75
CA ASP A 40 -5.23 -0.20 -3.66
C ASP A 40 -5.00 1.24 -3.20
N GLN A 41 -3.75 1.70 -3.24
CA GLN A 41 -3.32 3.07 -2.96
C GLN A 41 -4.09 4.13 -3.76
N LEU A 42 -4.44 3.84 -5.03
CA LEU A 42 -5.18 4.77 -5.89
C LEU A 42 -6.70 4.60 -5.80
N SER A 43 -7.17 3.36 -5.79
CA SER A 43 -8.61 3.07 -5.84
C SER A 43 -9.35 3.51 -4.58
N LEU A 44 -8.74 3.43 -3.40
CA LEU A 44 -9.42 3.85 -2.16
C LEU A 44 -9.73 5.35 -2.19
N ALA A 45 -8.73 6.18 -2.50
CA ALA A 45 -8.90 7.63 -2.56
C ALA A 45 -9.97 8.04 -3.60
N TYR A 46 -10.02 7.35 -4.74
CA TYR A 46 -11.03 7.58 -5.77
C TYR A 46 -12.45 7.22 -5.29
N VAL A 47 -12.64 6.05 -4.68
CA VAL A 47 -13.97 5.61 -4.21
C VAL A 47 -14.48 6.46 -3.04
N MET A 48 -13.58 6.92 -2.16
CA MET A 48 -13.90 7.87 -1.09
C MET A 48 -14.41 9.20 -1.66
N TRP A 49 -13.74 9.74 -2.68
CA TRP A 49 -14.18 10.95 -3.39
C TRP A 49 -15.54 10.75 -4.09
N LYS A 50 -15.71 9.63 -4.79
CA LYS A 50 -16.96 9.30 -5.50
C LYS A 50 -18.17 9.21 -4.54
N ASN A 51 -17.94 8.77 -3.30
CA ASN A 51 -18.96 8.67 -2.27
C ASN A 51 -19.03 9.91 -1.35
N ASN A 52 -18.33 11.01 -1.70
CA ASN A 52 -18.24 12.24 -0.93
C ASN A 52 -17.88 12.01 0.56
N LYS A 53 -16.92 11.12 0.81
CA LYS A 53 -16.40 10.83 2.16
C LYS A 53 -14.97 11.29 2.31
N LYS A 54 -14.71 12.07 3.34
CA LYS A 54 -13.36 12.50 3.71
C LYS A 54 -12.52 11.29 4.09
N LEU A 55 -11.30 11.24 3.55
CA LEU A 55 -10.25 10.32 3.99
C LEU A 55 -9.33 11.07 4.95
N GLU A 56 -9.03 10.45 6.10
CA GLU A 56 -8.10 10.99 7.09
C GLU A 56 -6.89 10.07 7.20
N PHE A 57 -5.72 10.67 7.36
CA PHE A 57 -4.46 9.96 7.47
C PHE A 57 -4.06 9.81 8.93
N LEU A 58 -3.46 8.67 9.26
CA LEU A 58 -2.81 8.51 10.54
C LEU A 58 -1.49 9.28 10.52
N ASP A 59 -1.18 9.97 11.62
CA ASP A 59 0.13 10.58 11.81
C ASP A 59 1.23 9.51 11.96
N GLU A 60 0.84 8.35 12.49
CA GLU A 60 1.72 7.21 12.73
C GLU A 60 1.94 6.34 11.49
N THR A 61 3.16 5.81 11.36
CA THR A 61 3.54 4.92 10.27
C THR A 61 3.74 3.49 10.75
N CYS A 62 3.24 2.51 9.99
CA CYS A 62 3.47 1.09 10.26
C CYS A 62 4.79 0.55 9.68
N ARG A 63 5.56 1.40 8.98
CA ARG A 63 6.85 1.01 8.39
C ARG A 63 7.97 0.93 9.42
N ASN A 64 7.84 1.72 10.49
CA ASN A 64 8.75 1.73 11.62
C ASN A 64 8.01 1.12 12.81
N THR A 65 8.76 0.48 13.71
CA THR A 65 8.17 0.02 14.97
C THR A 65 7.94 1.24 15.86
N ASN A 66 6.73 1.39 16.38
CA ASN A 66 6.33 2.44 17.31
C ASN A 66 5.47 1.84 18.44
N ASP A 67 4.91 2.70 19.30
CA ASP A 67 4.11 2.28 20.47
C ASP A 67 2.82 1.53 20.10
N TYR A 68 2.35 1.65 18.85
CA TYR A 68 1.09 1.07 18.38
C TYR A 68 1.27 -0.10 17.40
N PHE A 69 2.33 -0.09 16.61
CA PHE A 69 2.56 -1.00 15.50
C PHE A 69 3.99 -1.57 15.55
N GLU A 70 4.09 -2.88 15.48
CA GLU A 70 5.35 -3.59 15.30
C GLU A 70 5.43 -4.17 13.88
N TYR A 71 6.49 -3.85 13.16
CA TYR A 71 6.70 -4.40 11.82
C TYR A 71 7.42 -5.75 11.91
N GLN A 72 6.72 -6.83 11.57
CA GLN A 72 7.27 -8.18 11.58
C GLN A 72 7.56 -8.68 10.17
N THR A 73 8.82 -9.07 9.91
CA THR A 73 9.22 -9.65 8.62
C THR A 73 8.74 -11.09 8.49
N HIS A 74 8.26 -11.48 7.30
CA HIS A 74 7.88 -12.88 7.07
C HIS A 74 9.07 -13.84 7.26
N LYS A 75 8.83 -15.02 7.84
CA LYS A 75 9.86 -16.04 8.18
C LYS A 75 10.81 -16.40 7.04
N LYS A 76 10.33 -16.36 5.80
CA LYS A 76 11.13 -16.58 4.59
C LYS A 76 12.31 -15.60 4.46
N TYR A 77 12.21 -14.41 5.05
CA TYR A 77 13.26 -13.39 5.00
C TYR A 77 14.19 -13.44 6.21
N THR A 78 13.72 -13.95 7.35
CA THR A 78 14.54 -14.07 8.58
C THR A 78 15.59 -15.18 8.46
N ASN A 79 15.23 -16.32 7.87
CA ASN A 79 16.10 -17.51 7.81
C ASN A 79 16.91 -17.64 6.50
N ARG A 80 17.25 -16.52 5.84
CA ARG A 80 17.98 -16.57 4.56
C ARG A 80 19.48 -16.75 4.75
N SER A 81 20.05 -17.63 3.93
CA SER A 81 21.49 -17.81 3.84
C SER A 81 22.17 -16.55 3.27
N VAL A 82 23.45 -16.37 3.61
CA VAL A 82 24.26 -15.25 3.10
C VAL A 82 24.34 -15.27 1.57
N LEU A 83 24.43 -16.46 0.98
CA LEU A 83 24.47 -16.64 -0.47
C LEU A 83 23.22 -16.10 -1.17
N GLU A 84 22.02 -16.38 -0.63
CA GLU A 84 20.77 -15.84 -1.17
C GLU A 84 20.73 -14.32 -1.11
N LYS A 85 21.22 -13.72 -0.01
CA LYS A 85 21.32 -12.25 0.12
C LYS A 85 22.25 -11.65 -0.93
N PHE A 86 23.40 -12.27 -1.20
CA PHE A 86 24.31 -11.82 -2.25
C PHE A 86 23.71 -11.97 -3.65
N LYS A 87 23.05 -13.10 -3.94
CA LYS A 87 22.34 -13.32 -5.21
C LYS A 87 21.27 -12.25 -5.46
N ASP A 88 20.43 -11.97 -4.45
CA ASP A 88 19.39 -10.94 -4.54
C ASP A 88 20.01 -9.55 -4.75
N ARG A 89 21.08 -9.21 -4.01
CA ARG A 89 21.76 -7.91 -4.15
C ARG A 89 22.34 -7.75 -5.56
N PHE A 90 22.98 -8.77 -6.10
CA PHE A 90 23.50 -8.77 -7.46
C PHE A 90 22.38 -8.63 -8.50
N PHE A 91 21.27 -9.36 -8.33
CA PHE A 91 20.10 -9.27 -9.19
C PHE A 91 19.44 -7.88 -9.18
N ILE A 92 19.32 -7.25 -8.00
CA ILE A 92 18.80 -5.89 -7.89
C ILE A 92 19.75 -4.90 -8.57
N LEU A 93 21.06 -5.06 -8.40
CA LEU A 93 22.06 -4.20 -9.04
C LEU A 93 21.99 -4.31 -10.56
N SER A 94 21.91 -5.53 -11.11
CA SER A 94 21.82 -5.76 -12.54
C SER A 94 20.53 -5.19 -13.14
N ARG A 95 19.39 -5.33 -12.43
CA ARG A 95 18.14 -4.67 -12.81
C ARG A 95 18.27 -3.16 -12.78
N ARG A 96 18.84 -2.58 -11.72
CA ARG A 96 19.06 -1.12 -11.64
C ARG A 96 19.86 -0.64 -12.84
N ILE A 97 20.98 -1.28 -13.19
CA ILE A 97 21.79 -0.92 -14.37
C ILE A 97 20.96 -1.02 -15.67
N LYS A 98 20.21 -2.11 -15.85
CA LYS A 98 19.38 -2.33 -17.05
C LYS A 98 18.31 -1.25 -17.22
N TYR A 99 17.63 -0.88 -16.14
CA TYR A 99 16.52 0.08 -16.16
C TYR A 99 16.96 1.54 -15.93
N HIS A 100 18.22 1.80 -15.53
CA HIS A 100 18.75 3.16 -15.43
C HIS A 100 18.79 3.86 -16.80
N ARG A 101 18.94 3.09 -17.89
CA ARG A 101 18.88 3.60 -19.27
C ARG A 101 17.49 4.02 -19.75
N TRP A 102 16.42 3.77 -18.98
CA TRP A 102 15.03 4.10 -19.34
C TRP A 102 14.48 5.33 -18.59
N CYS A 103 15.32 6.04 -17.84
CA CYS A 103 14.94 7.24 -17.08
C CYS A 103 15.72 8.51 -17.50
N VAL A 104 16.29 8.54 -18.71
CA VAL A 104 16.81 9.75 -19.37
C VAL A 104 15.96 10.04 -20.59
#